data_AF-A0AA95ZCV6-F1
#
_entry.id   AF-A0AA95ZCV6-F1
#
_cell.length_a   1.000
_cell.length_b   1.000
_cell.length_c   1.000
_cell.angle_alpha   90.00
_cell.angle_beta   90.00
_cell.angle_gamma   90.00
#
_symmetry.space_group_name_H-M   'P 1'
#
loop_
_entity.id
_entity.type
_entity.pdbx_description
1 polymer ?
#
loop_
_entity_poly.entity_id
_entity_poly.type
_entity_poly.pdbx_seq_one_letter_code
_entity_poly.pdbx_strand_id
1 'polypeptide(L)'
;MLTTLLAKTGLGKTAIAALAGAALLALATLGAWGVMHAIGAMVSEAAATARAERDAHWRAEIAASNVAVQAARAEQALRVAQAEAVAGEQTAKLQTELTELEKANAALAGGDRCGVGRDRVRLLNGAR
;
A
#
# COMPACT_ATOMS: atom_id res chain seq x y z
N MET A 1 52.14 -51.05 -20.63
CA MET A 1 50.76 -50.93 -21.16
C MET A 1 50.48 -49.58 -21.81
N LEU A 2 51.03 -48.45 -21.33
CA LEU A 2 50.90 -47.16 -22.02
C LEU A 2 51.64 -47.14 -23.38
N THR A 3 52.76 -47.85 -23.47
CA THR A 3 53.60 -47.96 -24.68
C THR A 3 52.94 -48.72 -25.82
N THR A 4 52.07 -49.70 -25.53
CA THR A 4 51.34 -50.48 -26.53
C THR A 4 50.15 -49.72 -27.12
N LEU A 5 49.59 -48.72 -26.42
CA LEU A 5 48.51 -47.85 -26.92
C LEU A 5 49.04 -46.76 -27.87
N LEU A 6 50.23 -46.22 -27.64
CA LEU A 6 50.86 -45.22 -28.52
C LEU A 6 51.22 -45.78 -29.91
N ALA A 7 51.56 -47.07 -30.01
CA ALA A 7 51.99 -47.68 -31.27
C ALA A 7 50.86 -47.85 -32.30
N LYS A 8 49.59 -47.83 -31.87
CA LYS A 8 48.43 -48.10 -32.74
C LYS A 8 47.87 -46.84 -33.43
N THR A 9 48.29 -45.64 -33.02
CA THR A 9 47.69 -44.37 -33.50
C THR A 9 48.56 -43.55 -34.43
N GLY A 10 49.83 -43.91 -34.64
CA GLY A 10 50.73 -43.18 -35.57
C GLY A 10 50.99 -41.71 -35.19
N LEU A 11 50.59 -41.27 -33.99
CA LEU A 11 50.76 -39.89 -33.54
C LEU A 11 52.18 -39.67 -32.98
N GLY A 12 52.88 -38.69 -33.53
CA GLY A 12 54.18 -38.25 -33.02
C GLY A 12 54.08 -37.66 -31.60
N LYS A 13 55.18 -37.70 -30.85
CA LYS A 13 55.28 -37.18 -29.47
C LYS A 13 54.81 -35.72 -29.34
N THR A 14 55.02 -34.91 -30.38
CA THR A 14 54.57 -33.53 -30.48
C THR A 14 53.04 -33.41 -30.54
N ALA A 15 52.37 -34.30 -31.26
CA ALA A 15 50.90 -34.33 -31.34
C ALA A 15 50.28 -34.71 -29.98
N ILE A 16 50.90 -35.64 -29.26
CA ILE A 16 50.46 -36.02 -27.90
C ILE A 16 50.64 -34.86 -26.91
N ALA A 17 51.79 -34.17 -26.96
CA ALA A 17 52.02 -33.00 -26.13
C ALA A 17 51.04 -31.85 -26.44
N ALA A 18 50.74 -31.62 -27.72
CA ALA A 18 49.77 -30.61 -28.14
C ALA A 18 48.35 -30.95 -27.64
N LEU A 19 47.92 -32.22 -27.76
CA LEU A 19 46.63 -32.67 -27.24
C LEU A 19 46.53 -32.54 -25.72
N ALA A 20 47.59 -32.90 -24.99
CA ALA A 20 47.62 -32.74 -23.54
C ALA A 20 47.52 -31.26 -23.13
N GLY A 21 48.24 -30.37 -23.83
CA GLY A 21 48.13 -28.92 -23.63
C GLY A 21 46.72 -28.39 -23.91
N ALA A 22 46.11 -28.82 -25.01
CA ALA A 22 44.73 -28.44 -25.37
C ALA A 22 43.71 -28.93 -24.33
N ALA A 23 43.86 -30.16 -23.83
CA ALA A 23 43.01 -30.72 -22.79
C ALA A 23 43.10 -29.92 -21.48
N LEU A 24 44.31 -29.53 -21.07
CA LEU A 24 44.51 -28.70 -19.87
C LEU A 24 43.88 -27.32 -20.02
N LEU A 25 44.02 -26.68 -21.18
CA LEU A 25 43.37 -25.40 -21.46
C LEU A 25 41.84 -25.52 -21.44
N ALA A 26 41.28 -26.57 -22.02
CA ALA A 26 39.84 -26.81 -22.01
C ALA A 26 39.31 -27.03 -20.58
N LEU A 27 40.04 -27.76 -19.74
CA LEU A 27 39.66 -27.94 -18.33
C LEU A 27 39.76 -26.63 -17.54
N ALA A 28 40.78 -25.81 -17.80
CA ALA A 28 40.94 -24.53 -17.14
C ALA A 28 39.81 -23.55 -17.51
N THR A 29 39.42 -23.49 -18.79
CA THR A 29 38.32 -22.61 -19.23
C THR A 29 36.96 -23.07 -18.71
N LEU A 30 36.69 -24.38 -18.73
CA LEU A 30 35.47 -24.94 -18.15
C LEU A 30 35.41 -24.71 -16.63
N GLY A 31 36.52 -24.88 -15.93
CA GLY A 31 36.63 -24.59 -14.50
C GLY A 31 36.36 -23.13 -14.20
N ALA A 32 36.99 -22.21 -14.94
CA ALA A 32 36.77 -20.77 -14.78
C ALA A 32 35.31 -20.38 -15.04
N TRP A 33 34.69 -20.94 -16.09
CA TRP A 33 33.28 -20.70 -16.40
C TRP A 33 32.35 -21.21 -15.30
N GLY A 34 32.60 -22.43 -14.79
CA GLY A 34 31.84 -23.01 -13.68
C GLY A 34 31.90 -22.15 -12.41
N VAL A 35 33.08 -21.64 -12.06
CA VAL A 35 33.25 -20.74 -10.89
C VAL A 35 32.49 -19.44 -11.10
N MET A 36 32.59 -18.80 -12.27
CA MET A 36 31.86 -17.56 -12.56
C MET A 36 30.34 -17.77 -12.50
N HIS A 37 29.85 -18.89 -13.01
CA HIS A 37 28.43 -19.23 -12.96
C HIS A 37 27.95 -19.45 -11.53
N ALA A 38 28.72 -20.19 -10.72
CA ALA A 38 28.39 -20.45 -9.32
C ALA A 38 28.36 -19.15 -8.49
N ILE A 39 29.33 -18.25 -8.68
CA ILE A 39 29.34 -16.94 -8.03
C ILE A 39 28.11 -16.12 -8.45
N GLY A 40 27.78 -16.10 -9.74
CA GLY A 40 26.60 -15.42 -10.24
C GLY A 40 25.31 -15.94 -9.60
N ALA A 41 25.17 -17.26 -9.46
CA ALA A 41 24.04 -17.89 -8.80
C ALA A 41 23.95 -17.47 -7.32
N MET A 42 25.05 -17.56 -6.56
CA MET A 42 25.09 -17.16 -5.15
C MET A 42 24.71 -15.68 -4.95
N VAL A 43 25.22 -14.78 -5.80
CA VAL A 43 24.88 -13.35 -5.73
C VAL A 43 23.40 -13.12 -6.04
N SER A 44 22.87 -13.81 -7.05
CA SER A 44 21.46 -13.69 -7.42
C SER A 44 20.53 -14.18 -6.29
N GLU A 45 20.89 -15.28 -5.64
CA GLU A 45 20.15 -15.85 -4.52
C GLU A 45 20.22 -14.94 -3.30
N ALA A 46 21.41 -14.47 -2.92
CA ALA A 46 21.59 -13.52 -1.83
C ALA A 46 20.82 -12.21 -2.06
N ALA A 47 20.77 -11.73 -3.30
CA ALA A 47 19.98 -10.55 -3.63
C ALA A 47 18.47 -10.84 -3.59
N ALA A 48 18.03 -12.04 -3.94
CA ALA A 48 16.63 -12.45 -3.85
C ALA A 48 16.17 -12.58 -2.40
N THR A 49 16.96 -13.23 -1.55
CA THR A 49 16.66 -13.39 -0.11
C THR A 49 16.62 -12.04 0.59
N ALA A 50 17.60 -11.17 0.35
CA ALA A 50 17.62 -9.82 0.94
C ALA A 50 16.44 -8.93 0.49
N ARG A 51 15.91 -9.13 -0.72
CA ARG A 51 14.66 -8.48 -1.15
C ARG A 51 13.46 -9.08 -0.43
N ALA A 52 13.36 -10.41 -0.38
CA ALA A 52 12.25 -11.09 0.28
C ALA A 52 12.14 -10.75 1.77
N GLU A 53 13.26 -10.64 2.48
CA GLU A 53 13.30 -10.24 3.90
C GLU A 53 12.79 -8.81 4.09
N ARG A 54 13.26 -7.86 3.25
CA ARG A 54 12.79 -6.47 3.31
C ARG A 54 11.32 -6.35 2.95
N ASP A 55 10.88 -7.04 1.91
CA ASP A 55 9.47 -7.05 1.50
C ASP A 55 8.59 -7.64 2.60
N ALA A 56 9.02 -8.72 3.25
CA ALA A 56 8.30 -9.29 4.39
C ALA A 56 8.21 -8.31 5.57
N HIS A 57 9.33 -7.65 5.92
CA HIS A 57 9.37 -6.65 6.98
C HIS A 57 8.41 -5.48 6.68
N TRP A 58 8.51 -4.88 5.49
CA TRP A 58 7.67 -3.74 5.13
C TRP A 58 6.20 -4.13 4.97
N ARG A 59 5.89 -5.34 4.48
CA ARG A 59 4.50 -5.82 4.45
C ARG A 59 3.91 -5.95 5.84
N ALA A 60 4.70 -6.41 6.82
CA ALA A 60 4.26 -6.48 8.21
C ALA A 60 4.01 -5.09 8.80
N GLU A 61 4.93 -4.14 8.60
CA GLU A 61 4.78 -2.75 9.05
C GLU A 61 3.56 -2.06 8.42
N ILE A 62 3.35 -2.23 7.11
CA ILE A 62 2.18 -1.69 6.41
C ILE A 62 0.89 -2.31 6.94
N ALA A 63 0.87 -3.62 7.20
CA ALA A 63 -0.28 -4.28 7.78
C ALA A 63 -0.61 -3.73 9.18
N ALA A 64 0.41 -3.56 10.04
CA ALA A 64 0.24 -2.97 11.37
C ALA A 64 -0.27 -1.51 11.29
N SER A 65 0.32 -0.70 10.42
CA SER A 65 -0.12 0.68 10.17
C SER A 65 -1.56 0.75 9.68
N ASN A 66 -1.95 -0.12 8.76
CA ASN A 66 -3.32 -0.19 8.25
C ASN A 66 -4.32 -0.53 9.36
N VAL A 67 -4.00 -1.47 10.26
CA VAL A 67 -4.86 -1.78 11.41
C VAL A 67 -5.06 -0.55 12.30
N ALA A 68 -3.98 0.18 12.61
CA ALA A 68 -4.05 1.40 13.41
C ALA A 68 -4.90 2.50 12.74
N VAL A 69 -4.72 2.72 11.43
CA VAL A 69 -5.51 3.69 10.67
C VAL A 69 -6.99 3.31 10.64
N GLN A 70 -7.32 2.02 10.48
CA GLN A 70 -8.71 1.57 10.49
C GLN A 70 -9.36 1.75 11.86
N ALA A 71 -8.63 1.48 12.95
CA ALA A 71 -9.11 1.74 14.31
C ALA A 71 -9.39 3.24 14.53
N ALA A 72 -8.47 4.12 14.11
CA ALA A 72 -8.66 5.56 14.21
C ALA A 72 -9.85 6.07 13.38
N ARG A 73 -10.05 5.53 12.16
CA ARG A 73 -11.21 5.85 11.32
C ARG A 73 -12.53 5.42 11.95
N ALA A 74 -12.56 4.23 12.56
CA ALA A 74 -13.74 3.74 13.26
C ALA A 74 -14.08 4.65 14.47
N GLU A 75 -13.08 5.03 15.26
CA GLU A 75 -13.26 5.95 16.38
C GLU A 75 -13.74 7.33 15.92
N GLN A 76 -13.17 7.86 14.83
CA GLN A 76 -13.61 9.12 14.24
C GLN A 76 -15.05 9.04 13.75
N ALA A 77 -15.44 7.95 13.08
CA ALA A 77 -16.82 7.75 12.63
C ALA A 77 -17.81 7.72 13.81
N LEU A 78 -17.44 7.06 14.92
CA LEU A 78 -18.25 7.05 16.14
C LEU A 78 -18.40 8.47 16.73
N ARG A 79 -17.31 9.24 16.79
CA ARG A 79 -17.34 10.63 17.28
C ARG A 79 -18.21 11.53 16.41
N VAL A 80 -18.12 11.39 15.09
CA VAL A 80 -18.97 12.12 14.15
C VAL A 80 -20.44 11.76 14.35
N ALA A 81 -20.77 10.46 14.42
CA ALA A 81 -22.14 10.02 14.64
C ALA A 81 -22.74 10.56 15.95
N GLN A 82 -21.95 10.60 17.03
CA GLN A 82 -22.38 11.20 18.30
C GLN A 82 -22.61 12.71 18.17
N ALA A 83 -21.71 13.43 17.51
CA ALA A 83 -21.85 14.86 17.29
C ALA A 83 -23.09 15.19 16.43
N GLU A 84 -23.33 14.40 15.38
CA GLU A 84 -24.52 14.51 14.52
C GLU A 84 -25.81 14.22 15.28
N ALA A 85 -25.82 13.20 16.15
CA ALA A 85 -26.98 12.91 16.99
C ALA A 85 -27.32 14.08 17.93
N VAL A 86 -26.31 14.65 18.61
CA VAL A 86 -26.50 15.82 19.48
C VAL A 86 -26.99 17.02 18.69
N ALA A 87 -26.38 17.30 17.52
CA ALA A 87 -26.81 18.40 16.66
C ALA A 87 -28.25 18.23 16.16
N GLY A 88 -28.64 17.00 15.81
CA GLY A 88 -30.00 16.64 15.42
C GLY A 88 -31.01 16.87 16.54
N GLU A 89 -30.70 16.44 17.77
CA GLU A 89 -31.56 16.70 18.94
C GLU A 89 -31.75 18.19 19.21
N GLN A 90 -30.67 18.99 19.13
CA GLN A 90 -30.76 20.44 19.34
C GLN A 90 -31.57 21.11 18.23
N THR A 91 -31.38 20.68 16.98
CA THR A 91 -32.16 21.20 15.84
C THR A 91 -33.64 20.91 16.02
N ALA A 92 -34.00 19.69 16.44
CA ALA A 92 -35.38 19.30 16.70
C ALA A 92 -36.01 20.11 17.86
N LYS A 93 -35.25 20.35 18.94
CA LYS A 93 -35.69 21.21 20.05
C LYS A 93 -35.95 22.64 19.57
N LEU A 94 -35.00 23.24 18.86
CA LEU A 94 -35.14 24.60 18.33
C LEU A 94 -36.31 24.73 17.35
N GLN A 95 -36.56 23.73 16.50
CA GLN A 95 -37.73 23.70 15.63
C GLN A 95 -39.05 23.62 16.40
N THR A 96 -39.08 22.84 17.48
CA THR A 96 -40.26 22.74 18.35
C THR A 96 -40.51 24.08 19.04
N GLU A 97 -39.48 24.69 19.63
CA GLU A 97 -39.58 26.00 20.28
C GLU A 97 -40.02 27.09 19.31
N LEU A 98 -39.46 27.12 18.10
CA LEU A 98 -39.86 28.07 17.06
C LEU A 98 -41.33 27.90 16.69
N THR A 99 -41.79 26.66 16.51
CA THR A 99 -43.19 26.37 16.17
C THR A 99 -44.14 26.79 17.28
N GLU A 100 -43.79 26.55 18.54
CA GLU A 100 -44.61 26.97 19.69
C GLU A 100 -44.64 28.50 19.83
N LEU A 101 -43.51 29.19 19.60
CA LEU A 101 -43.46 30.65 19.56
C LEU A 101 -44.32 31.23 18.43
N GLU A 102 -44.28 30.65 17.23
CA GLU A 102 -45.13 31.05 16.10
C GLU A 102 -46.62 30.90 16.44
N LYS A 103 -47.02 29.77 17.05
CA LYS A 103 -48.41 29.56 17.52
C LYS A 103 -48.82 30.57 18.59
N ALA A 104 -47.97 30.78 19.60
CA ALA A 104 -48.24 31.72 20.68
C ALA A 104 -48.41 33.14 20.15
N ASN A 105 -47.57 33.55 19.19
CA ASN A 105 -47.66 34.86 18.55
C ASN A 105 -48.97 35.02 17.75
N ALA A 106 -49.39 33.99 16.99
CA ALA A 106 -50.66 34.00 16.27
C ALA A 106 -51.89 34.10 17.20
N ALA A 107 -51.79 33.59 18.43
CA ALA A 107 -52.86 33.66 19.42
C ALA A 107 -52.99 35.03 20.12
N LEU A 108 -52.03 35.95 19.96
CA LEU A 108 -52.08 37.28 20.56
C LEU A 108 -53.18 38.15 19.93
N ALA A 109 -53.80 39.02 20.74
CA ALA A 109 -54.88 39.89 20.30
C ALA A 109 -54.39 40.89 19.23
N GLY A 110 -54.73 40.63 17.97
CA GLY A 110 -54.27 41.41 16.82
C GLY A 110 -52.98 40.90 16.17
N GLY A 111 -52.62 39.63 16.38
CA GLY A 111 -51.37 38.99 15.91
C GLY A 111 -51.02 39.20 14.43
N ASP A 112 -52.01 39.34 13.54
CA ASP A 112 -51.78 39.64 12.12
C ASP A 112 -51.96 41.12 11.74
N ARG A 113 -52.41 41.98 12.67
CA ARG A 113 -52.81 43.37 12.39
C ARG A 113 -51.69 44.39 12.60
N CYS A 114 -50.70 44.12 13.46
CA CYS A 114 -49.58 45.02 13.75
C CYS A 114 -48.25 44.25 13.77
N GLY A 115 -47.60 44.10 12.62
CA GLY A 115 -46.28 43.47 12.51
C GLY A 115 -45.84 43.25 11.06
N VAL A 116 -44.54 43.01 10.86
CA VAL A 116 -43.97 42.61 9.56
C VAL A 116 -44.22 41.12 9.37
N GLY A 117 -45.07 40.74 8.41
CA GLY A 117 -45.40 39.33 8.14
C GLY A 117 -44.20 38.48 7.72
N ARG A 118 -44.30 37.15 7.93
CA ARG A 118 -43.20 36.17 7.76
C ARG A 118 -42.48 36.28 6.42
N ASP A 119 -43.22 36.50 5.34
CA ASP A 119 -42.67 36.61 3.98
C ASP A 119 -41.81 37.87 3.81
N ARG A 120 -42.18 38.99 4.45
CA ARG A 120 -41.38 40.21 4.44
C ARG A 120 -40.12 40.07 5.28
N VAL A 121 -40.16 39.33 6.39
CA VAL A 121 -38.96 39.04 7.19
C VAL A 121 -37.98 38.14 6.43
N ARG A 122 -38.45 37.12 5.68
CA ARG A 122 -37.58 36.31 4.81
C ARG A 122 -36.89 37.15 3.73
N LEU A 123 -37.62 38.07 3.11
CA LEU A 123 -37.07 39.03 2.15
C LEU A 123 -35.96 39.92 2.76
N LEU A 124 -36.15 40.41 4.00
CA LEU A 124 -35.16 41.24 4.69
C LEU A 124 -33.92 40.45 5.14
N ASN A 125 -34.10 39.19 5.54
CA ASN A 125 -33.00 38.31 5.97
C ASN A 125 -32.26 37.64 4.81
N GLY A 126 -32.64 37.93 3.55
CA GLY A 126 -31.97 37.39 2.35
C GLY A 126 -32.20 35.91 2.11
N ALA A 127 -33.07 35.26 2.89
CA ALA A 127 -33.44 33.87 2.70
C ALA A 127 -34.53 33.78 1.60
N ARG A 128 -34.15 33.32 0.41
CA ARG A 128 -35.10 33.01 -0.66
C ARG A 128 -36.05 31.87 -0.28
#